data_AF-A0A925M1K0-F1
#
_entry.id   AF-A0A925M1K0-F1
#
_cell.length_a   1.000
_cell.length_b   1.000
_cell.length_c   1.000
_cell.angle_alpha   90.00
_cell.angle_beta   90.00
_cell.angle_gamma   90.00
#
_symmetry.space_group_name_H-M   'P 1'
#
loop_
_entity.id
_entity.type
_entity.pdbx_description
1 polymer ?
#
loop_
_entity_poly.entity_id
_entity_poly.type
_entity_poly.pdbx_seq_one_letter_code
_entity_poly.pdbx_strand_id
1 'polypeptide(L)'
;LQLTDNLAQTFAAATLNSVSGIQSPTLTVNTGFNGGTNRNLLQGADTLPSGTTATITFNVNITPGTGANGFGPFNNTTTATATSQGGSPVSDQSNDGANADPDGDVNPNNNSVPTSVSLRPTDGGGSGAFRLVKRITNVTRNGSQLGGVNFGAFVDGAGDDDNAPGFAQLQPGSAPIGQINLDPLTTKLQSGDDVEYTVYYLSDGTGAAIGVSLCDPIPLGTALTANTTQVQRSNGAIATGGTVFAPLAPLPAGNTCPDANNQNGTVIFDLGTIPNTAGSNFGLVRFRVRVN
;
A
#
# COMPACT_ATOMS: atom_id res chain seq x y z
N LEU A 1 -28.68 15.06 -31.00
CA LEU A 1 -27.29 14.78 -30.57
C LEU A 1 -27.36 14.16 -29.18
N GLN A 2 -26.59 13.10 -28.94
CA GLN A 2 -26.44 12.47 -27.65
C GLN A 2 -24.96 12.13 -27.42
N LEU A 3 -24.51 12.25 -26.16
CA LEU A 3 -23.23 11.69 -25.72
C LEU A 3 -23.51 10.64 -24.65
N THR A 4 -22.82 9.51 -24.74
CA THR A 4 -22.93 8.42 -23.76
C THR A 4 -21.58 8.08 -23.16
N ASP A 5 -21.53 7.96 -21.83
CA ASP A 5 -20.31 7.61 -21.10
C ASP A 5 -20.63 6.58 -19.99
N ASN A 6 -19.86 5.49 -19.95
CA ASN A 6 -20.05 4.39 -19.01
C ASN A 6 -18.95 4.41 -17.93
N LEU A 7 -18.99 5.43 -17.08
CA LEU A 7 -18.03 5.61 -15.98
C LEU A 7 -17.98 4.40 -15.03
N ALA A 8 -19.08 3.68 -14.84
CA ALA A 8 -19.09 2.47 -14.02
C ALA A 8 -18.19 1.36 -14.58
N GLN A 9 -18.06 1.27 -15.90
CA GLN A 9 -17.11 0.36 -16.56
C GLN A 9 -15.69 0.93 -16.53
N THR A 10 -15.52 2.23 -16.79
CA THR A 10 -14.23 2.93 -16.72
C THR A 10 -13.57 2.74 -15.36
N PHE A 11 -14.34 2.86 -14.28
CA PHE A 11 -13.86 2.77 -12.90
C PHE A 11 -14.16 1.42 -12.23
N ALA A 12 -14.28 0.32 -12.98
CA ALA A 12 -14.63 -1.00 -12.42
C ALA A 12 -13.63 -1.55 -11.39
N ALA A 13 -12.37 -1.11 -11.43
CA ALA A 13 -11.34 -1.44 -10.44
C ALA A 13 -11.29 -0.44 -9.25
N ALA A 14 -12.22 0.52 -9.21
CA ALA A 14 -12.43 1.49 -8.16
C ALA A 14 -13.91 1.50 -7.74
N THR A 15 -14.28 2.37 -6.81
CA THR A 15 -15.70 2.63 -6.48
C THR A 15 -16.10 3.98 -7.04
N LEU A 16 -17.11 4.01 -7.91
CA LEU A 16 -17.74 5.26 -8.36
C LEU A 16 -18.72 5.75 -7.29
N ASN A 17 -18.33 6.79 -6.54
CA ASN A 17 -19.11 7.31 -5.42
C ASN A 17 -20.25 8.21 -5.91
N SER A 18 -19.95 9.14 -6.81
CA SER A 18 -20.94 10.07 -7.37
C SER A 18 -20.46 10.74 -8.65
N VAL A 19 -21.44 11.17 -9.45
CA VAL A 19 -21.26 12.12 -10.56
C VAL A 19 -22.12 13.34 -10.24
N SER A 20 -21.57 14.53 -10.41
CA SER A 20 -22.28 15.77 -10.04
C SER A 20 -21.86 16.95 -10.91
N GLY A 21 -22.63 18.04 -10.85
CA GLY A 21 -22.27 19.30 -11.49
C GLY A 21 -22.21 19.23 -13.02
N ILE A 22 -22.97 18.33 -13.66
CA ILE A 22 -23.04 18.31 -15.13
C ILE A 22 -23.65 19.62 -15.63
N GLN A 23 -22.94 20.27 -16.55
CA GLN A 23 -23.34 21.55 -17.12
C GLN A 23 -22.79 21.73 -18.53
N SER A 24 -23.49 22.53 -19.33
CA SER A 24 -23.05 23.00 -20.63
C SER A 24 -23.59 24.40 -20.87
N PRO A 25 -22.83 25.33 -21.48
CA PRO A 25 -23.34 26.64 -21.86
C PRO A 25 -24.36 26.60 -23.00
N THR A 26 -24.28 25.58 -23.88
CA THR A 26 -25.00 25.55 -25.16
C THR A 26 -25.85 24.30 -25.38
N LEU A 27 -25.64 23.23 -24.60
CA LEU A 27 -26.37 21.98 -24.73
C LEU A 27 -27.29 21.72 -23.53
N THR A 28 -28.39 21.01 -23.78
CA THR A 28 -29.36 20.63 -22.76
C THR A 28 -28.90 19.35 -22.06
N VAL A 29 -28.20 19.52 -20.94
CA VAL A 29 -27.64 18.40 -20.17
C VAL A 29 -28.72 17.54 -19.48
N ASN A 30 -28.41 16.26 -19.31
CA ASN A 30 -29.17 15.34 -18.50
C ASN A 30 -28.70 15.38 -17.05
N THR A 31 -29.44 16.09 -16.19
CA THR A 31 -29.11 16.20 -14.76
C THR A 31 -29.19 14.88 -14.00
N GLY A 32 -29.81 13.85 -14.59
CA GLY A 32 -29.84 12.49 -14.04
C GLY A 32 -28.64 11.62 -14.42
N PHE A 33 -27.68 12.13 -15.21
CA PHE A 33 -26.48 11.38 -15.61
C PHE A 33 -25.70 10.92 -14.38
N ASN A 34 -25.43 9.62 -14.29
CA ASN A 34 -24.67 9.02 -13.20
C ASN A 34 -23.54 8.09 -13.67
N GLY A 35 -23.36 7.92 -14.98
CA GLY A 35 -22.31 7.08 -15.57
C GLY A 35 -22.46 5.57 -15.35
N GLY A 36 -23.55 5.13 -14.70
CA GLY A 36 -23.85 3.73 -14.42
C GLY A 36 -25.15 3.30 -15.09
N THR A 37 -26.25 3.41 -14.36
CA THR A 37 -27.61 3.09 -14.86
C THR A 37 -28.13 4.13 -15.83
N ASN A 38 -27.71 5.40 -15.70
CA ASN A 38 -27.98 6.47 -16.65
C ASN A 38 -26.68 7.01 -17.23
N ARG A 39 -26.43 6.67 -18.49
CA ARG A 39 -25.18 6.96 -19.22
C ARG A 39 -25.31 8.12 -20.20
N ASN A 40 -26.51 8.65 -20.39
CA ASN A 40 -26.77 9.72 -21.34
C ASN A 40 -26.41 11.06 -20.71
N LEU A 41 -25.49 11.81 -21.31
CA LEU A 41 -25.05 13.13 -20.82
C LEU A 41 -26.03 14.24 -21.21
N LEU A 42 -26.82 14.05 -22.29
CA LEU A 42 -27.75 15.04 -22.84
C LEU A 42 -29.19 14.53 -22.85
N GLN A 43 -30.15 15.44 -22.99
CA GLN A 43 -31.57 15.09 -23.22
C GLN A 43 -31.84 14.49 -24.61
N GLY A 44 -30.87 14.57 -25.53
CA GLY A 44 -30.95 13.97 -26.87
C GLY A 44 -31.57 14.87 -27.95
N ALA A 45 -32.17 15.99 -27.57
CA ALA A 45 -32.90 16.89 -28.47
C ALA A 45 -32.03 17.95 -29.17
N ASP A 46 -30.82 18.20 -28.67
CA ASP A 46 -29.96 19.25 -29.20
C ASP A 46 -29.43 18.90 -30.60
N THR A 47 -29.15 19.93 -31.39
CA THR A 47 -28.42 19.85 -32.66
C THR A 47 -27.15 20.67 -32.56
N LEU A 48 -26.04 20.17 -33.09
CA LEU A 48 -24.79 20.90 -33.19
C LEU A 48 -24.50 21.21 -34.66
N PRO A 49 -24.52 22.50 -35.08
CA PRO A 49 -24.19 22.85 -36.45
C PRO A 49 -22.76 22.44 -36.83
N SER A 50 -22.55 22.14 -38.11
CA SER A 50 -21.22 21.81 -38.64
C SER A 50 -20.21 22.93 -38.36
N GLY A 51 -19.00 22.56 -37.94
CA GLY A 51 -17.92 23.51 -37.65
C GLY A 51 -18.07 24.25 -36.32
N THR A 52 -19.03 23.87 -35.47
CA THR A 52 -19.20 24.45 -34.14
C THR A 52 -18.76 23.49 -33.05
N THR A 53 -18.34 24.04 -31.91
CA THR A 53 -17.95 23.29 -30.72
C THR A 53 -18.91 23.57 -29.58
N ALA A 54 -19.18 22.55 -28.78
CA ALA A 54 -19.85 22.69 -27.49
C ALA A 54 -19.03 22.00 -26.41
N THR A 55 -19.22 22.42 -25.17
CA THR A 55 -18.48 21.88 -24.02
C THR A 55 -19.46 21.40 -22.98
N ILE A 56 -19.19 20.22 -22.41
CA ILE A 56 -19.88 19.68 -21.25
C ILE A 56 -18.82 19.44 -20.18
N THR A 57 -19.10 19.83 -18.95
CA THR A 57 -18.23 19.59 -17.79
C THR A 57 -19.04 18.93 -16.69
N PHE A 58 -18.43 18.00 -15.95
CA PHE A 58 -19.00 17.36 -14.77
C PHE A 58 -17.88 16.91 -13.84
N ASN A 59 -18.23 16.63 -12.59
CA ASN A 59 -17.32 16.11 -11.58
C ASN A 59 -17.57 14.62 -11.37
N VAL A 60 -16.50 13.84 -11.26
CA VAL A 60 -16.53 12.42 -10.90
C VAL A 60 -15.82 12.24 -9.57
N ASN A 61 -16.50 11.65 -8.60
CA ASN A 61 -15.92 11.27 -7.31
C ASN A 61 -15.76 9.75 -7.25
N ILE A 62 -14.54 9.28 -7.02
CA ILE A 62 -14.21 7.86 -6.91
C ILE A 62 -13.39 7.59 -5.66
N THR A 63 -13.50 6.37 -5.14
CA THR A 63 -12.59 5.80 -4.15
C THR A 63 -11.69 4.79 -4.85
N PRO A 64 -10.35 4.92 -4.78
CA PRO A 64 -9.43 3.93 -5.35
C PRO A 64 -9.73 2.52 -4.83
N GLY A 65 -9.54 1.50 -5.68
CA GLY A 65 -9.60 0.11 -5.27
C GLY A 65 -8.30 -0.37 -4.62
N THR A 66 -8.19 -1.69 -4.41
CA THR A 66 -6.97 -2.34 -3.91
C THR A 66 -6.15 -2.95 -5.04
N GLY A 67 -4.87 -3.22 -4.77
CA GLY A 67 -3.97 -3.89 -5.72
C GLY A 67 -3.48 -2.99 -6.86
N ALA A 68 -2.73 -3.59 -7.80
CA ALA A 68 -2.01 -2.87 -8.85
C ALA A 68 -2.92 -2.06 -9.79
N ASN A 69 -4.17 -2.49 -10.00
CA ASN A 69 -5.12 -1.85 -10.90
C ASN A 69 -6.10 -0.90 -10.17
N GLY A 70 -6.07 -0.85 -8.83
CA GLY A 70 -6.99 -0.03 -8.03
C GLY A 70 -6.79 1.48 -8.18
N PHE A 71 -5.69 1.89 -8.80
CA PHE A 71 -5.29 3.28 -9.03
C PHE A 71 -5.27 3.67 -10.52
N GLY A 72 -5.73 2.78 -11.40
CA GLY A 72 -5.72 2.96 -12.85
C GLY A 72 -4.60 2.20 -13.57
N PRO A 73 -4.38 2.47 -14.88
CA PRO A 73 -5.07 3.51 -15.66
C PRO A 73 -6.57 3.22 -15.85
N PHE A 74 -7.39 4.23 -15.59
CA PHE A 74 -8.82 4.22 -15.93
C PHE A 74 -8.98 4.88 -17.30
N ASN A 75 -9.26 4.07 -18.32
CA ASN A 75 -9.36 4.53 -19.70
C ASN A 75 -10.81 4.88 -20.03
N ASN A 76 -11.10 6.17 -20.15
CA ASN A 76 -12.43 6.67 -20.42
C ASN A 76 -12.65 6.98 -21.90
N THR A 77 -13.79 6.58 -22.44
CA THR A 77 -14.22 6.93 -23.80
C THR A 77 -15.68 7.35 -23.77
N THR A 78 -15.97 8.54 -24.28
CA THR A 78 -17.34 9.00 -24.52
C THR A 78 -17.71 8.69 -25.98
N THR A 79 -18.92 8.22 -26.23
CA THR A 79 -19.43 8.01 -27.60
C THR A 79 -20.48 9.06 -27.93
N ALA A 80 -20.29 9.79 -29.03
CA ALA A 80 -21.26 10.71 -29.59
C ALA A 80 -22.14 10.01 -30.62
N THR A 81 -23.44 10.28 -30.60
CA THR A 81 -24.38 9.84 -31.64
C THR A 81 -25.30 10.97 -32.06
N ALA A 82 -25.60 11.06 -33.35
CA ALA A 82 -26.53 12.05 -33.89
C ALA A 82 -27.19 11.55 -35.17
N THR A 83 -28.09 12.37 -35.71
CA THR A 83 -28.63 12.22 -37.05
C THR A 83 -28.11 13.37 -37.89
N SER A 84 -27.51 13.07 -39.04
CA SER A 84 -27.05 14.09 -39.98
C SER A 84 -28.23 14.86 -40.57
N GLN A 85 -27.97 15.99 -41.22
CA GLN A 85 -29.01 16.74 -41.92
C GLN A 85 -29.73 15.91 -43.00
N GLY A 86 -29.05 14.90 -43.56
CA GLY A 86 -29.61 13.96 -44.53
C GLY A 86 -30.42 12.80 -43.91
N GLY A 87 -30.58 12.76 -42.58
CA GLY A 87 -31.35 11.73 -41.89
C GLY A 87 -30.56 10.46 -41.51
N SER A 88 -29.28 10.37 -41.89
CA SER A 88 -28.45 9.20 -41.56
C SER A 88 -27.93 9.28 -40.12
N PRO A 89 -27.95 8.18 -39.36
CA PRO A 89 -27.28 8.14 -38.06
C PRO A 89 -25.76 8.28 -38.24
N VAL A 90 -25.12 8.97 -37.31
CA VAL A 90 -23.67 9.11 -37.20
C VAL A 90 -23.25 8.79 -35.77
N SER A 91 -22.07 8.20 -35.62
CA SER A 91 -21.48 7.84 -34.33
C SER A 91 -20.00 8.09 -34.36
N ASP A 92 -19.44 8.54 -33.24
CA ASP A 92 -18.02 8.81 -33.09
C ASP A 92 -17.57 8.57 -31.65
N GLN A 93 -16.32 8.15 -31.45
CA GLN A 93 -15.70 7.94 -30.14
C GLN A 93 -14.71 9.06 -29.85
N SER A 94 -14.70 9.53 -28.61
CA SER A 94 -13.75 10.56 -28.17
C SER A 94 -12.30 10.15 -28.36
N ASN A 95 -11.46 11.13 -28.68
CA ASN A 95 -10.01 11.02 -28.67
C ASN A 95 -9.40 11.71 -27.45
N ASP A 96 -8.25 11.21 -26.98
CA ASP A 96 -7.50 11.84 -25.90
C ASP A 96 -6.87 13.17 -26.32
N GLY A 97 -6.89 14.13 -25.40
CA GLY A 97 -6.40 15.49 -25.62
C GLY A 97 -7.42 16.42 -26.28
N ALA A 98 -6.99 17.65 -26.55
CA ALA A 98 -7.85 18.71 -27.09
C ALA A 98 -7.98 18.69 -28.62
N ASN A 99 -7.11 17.95 -29.32
CA ASN A 99 -7.19 17.80 -30.77
C ASN A 99 -8.01 16.55 -31.12
N ALA A 100 -9.16 16.75 -31.77
CA ALA A 100 -10.04 15.68 -32.22
C ALA A 100 -9.50 14.94 -33.46
N ASP A 101 -8.63 15.58 -34.25
CA ASP A 101 -7.98 15.01 -35.45
C ASP A 101 -6.45 15.18 -35.37
N PRO A 102 -5.74 14.32 -34.61
CA PRO A 102 -4.29 14.40 -34.45
C PRO A 102 -3.46 14.11 -35.70
N ASP A 103 -3.97 13.33 -36.66
CA ASP A 103 -3.23 12.96 -37.88
C ASP A 103 -3.58 13.85 -39.10
N GLY A 104 -4.64 14.66 -38.99
CA GLY A 104 -5.01 15.70 -39.94
C GLY A 104 -5.63 15.17 -41.23
N ASP A 105 -6.15 13.94 -41.21
CA ASP A 105 -6.70 13.29 -42.39
C ASP A 105 -8.22 13.54 -42.59
N VAL A 106 -8.86 14.27 -41.66
CA VAL A 106 -10.27 14.67 -41.68
C VAL A 106 -11.23 13.48 -41.63
N ASN A 107 -10.76 12.30 -41.24
CA ASN A 107 -11.60 11.15 -40.99
C ASN A 107 -12.02 11.14 -39.51
N PRO A 108 -13.32 11.24 -39.20
CA PRO A 108 -13.77 11.22 -37.81
C PRO A 108 -13.70 9.82 -37.17
N ASN A 109 -13.43 8.74 -37.91
CA ASN A 109 -13.60 7.37 -37.42
C ASN A 109 -12.30 6.63 -37.05
N ASN A 110 -11.15 7.31 -37.00
CA ASN A 110 -9.83 6.69 -36.80
C ASN A 110 -8.98 7.33 -35.69
N ASN A 111 -9.56 8.22 -34.88
CA ASN A 111 -8.90 8.79 -33.70
C ASN A 111 -9.76 8.54 -32.46
N SER A 112 -9.62 7.35 -31.86
CA SER A 112 -10.45 6.91 -30.72
C SER A 112 -9.60 6.47 -29.53
N VAL A 113 -8.49 7.18 -29.27
CA VAL A 113 -7.62 6.87 -28.13
C VAL A 113 -8.35 7.28 -26.84
N PRO A 114 -8.53 6.37 -25.87
CA PRO A 114 -9.19 6.72 -24.60
C PRO A 114 -8.40 7.74 -23.78
N THR A 115 -9.10 8.63 -23.09
CA THR A 115 -8.47 9.50 -22.08
C THR A 115 -8.14 8.69 -20.83
N SER A 116 -6.85 8.59 -20.53
CA SER A 116 -6.36 7.80 -19.41
C SER A 116 -6.22 8.64 -18.14
N VAL A 117 -6.91 8.24 -17.07
CA VAL A 117 -6.76 8.82 -15.74
C VAL A 117 -6.04 7.81 -14.85
N SER A 118 -4.87 8.17 -14.35
CA SER A 118 -4.16 7.42 -13.32
C SER A 118 -4.14 8.23 -12.03
N LEU A 119 -4.61 7.62 -10.95
CA LEU A 119 -4.47 8.22 -9.64
C LEU A 119 -3.03 8.03 -9.21
N ARG A 120 -2.37 9.14 -8.88
CA ARG A 120 -1.10 9.06 -8.18
C ARG A 120 -1.41 8.90 -6.70
N PRO A 121 -0.99 7.78 -6.09
CA PRO A 121 -0.57 7.82 -4.70
C PRO A 121 0.10 9.15 -4.35
N THR A 122 -0.54 9.98 -3.53
CA THR A 122 0.24 10.80 -2.60
C THR A 122 1.04 9.85 -1.71
N ASP A 123 2.13 10.28 -1.07
CA ASP A 123 2.89 9.45 -0.12
C ASP A 123 1.92 8.56 0.71
N GLY A 124 1.84 7.26 0.37
CA GLY A 124 0.79 6.37 0.89
C GLY A 124 -0.25 5.75 -0.08
N GLY A 125 -0.18 5.95 -1.39
CA GLY A 125 -0.94 5.11 -2.34
C GLY A 125 -0.10 3.96 -2.94
N GLY A 126 -0.79 2.92 -3.40
CA GLY A 126 -0.23 1.58 -3.56
C GLY A 126 -0.49 0.75 -2.28
N SER A 127 -0.53 -0.59 -2.41
CA SER A 127 -0.62 -1.43 -1.22
C SER A 127 0.70 -1.40 -0.48
N GLY A 128 0.68 -0.93 0.77
CA GLY A 128 1.75 -1.23 1.72
C GLY A 128 1.84 -2.75 1.87
N ALA A 129 3.00 -3.31 1.60
CA ALA A 129 3.32 -4.70 1.93
C ALA A 129 4.50 -4.66 2.89
N PHE A 130 4.43 -5.46 3.93
CA PHE A 130 5.39 -5.43 5.02
C PHE A 130 5.80 -6.86 5.36
N ARG A 131 7.10 -7.13 5.27
CA ARG A 131 7.70 -8.41 5.67
C ARG A 131 8.38 -8.25 7.02
N LEU A 132 8.26 -9.27 7.85
CA LEU A 132 8.88 -9.36 9.16
C LEU A 132 9.68 -10.65 9.26
N VAL A 133 10.92 -10.55 9.74
CA VAL A 133 11.79 -11.70 10.02
C VAL A 133 12.28 -11.58 11.45
N LYS A 134 11.84 -12.47 12.34
CA LYS A 134 12.26 -12.48 13.75
C LYS A 134 13.37 -13.50 13.97
N ARG A 135 14.46 -13.08 14.60
CA ARG A 135 15.66 -13.88 14.86
C ARG A 135 16.14 -13.74 16.30
N ILE A 136 16.81 -14.78 16.79
CA ILE A 136 17.65 -14.70 17.99
C ILE A 136 19.03 -14.22 17.53
N THR A 137 19.38 -12.98 17.90
CA THR A 137 20.64 -12.34 17.49
C THR A 137 21.69 -12.30 18.58
N ASN A 138 21.33 -12.67 19.80
CA ASN A 138 22.29 -12.89 20.87
C ASN A 138 21.65 -13.70 22.00
N VAL A 139 22.49 -14.41 22.75
CA VAL A 139 22.15 -14.87 24.10
C VAL A 139 23.34 -14.58 24.99
N THR A 140 23.12 -13.93 26.12
CA THR A 140 24.16 -13.72 27.12
C THR A 140 23.87 -14.51 28.40
N ARG A 141 24.83 -15.33 28.81
CA ARG A 141 24.84 -16.09 30.06
C ARG A 141 25.90 -15.50 30.97
N ASN A 142 25.51 -15.00 32.14
CA ASN A 142 26.42 -14.35 33.09
C ASN A 142 27.29 -13.26 32.44
N GLY A 143 26.70 -12.47 31.54
CA GLY A 143 27.36 -11.37 30.84
C GLY A 143 28.24 -11.76 29.65
N SER A 144 28.42 -13.05 29.37
CA SER A 144 29.17 -13.54 28.21
C SER A 144 28.23 -14.10 27.14
N GLN A 145 28.55 -13.91 25.85
CA GLN A 145 27.77 -14.51 24.77
C GLN A 145 27.81 -16.05 24.87
N LEU A 146 26.66 -16.69 24.68
CA LEU A 146 26.52 -18.14 24.69
C LEU A 146 27.40 -18.74 23.58
N GLY A 147 28.38 -19.56 23.98
CA GLY A 147 29.28 -20.22 23.03
C GLY A 147 28.57 -21.28 22.19
N GLY A 148 29.18 -21.64 21.05
CA GLY A 148 28.66 -22.68 20.16
C GLY A 148 27.55 -22.23 19.21
N VAL A 149 27.16 -20.95 19.24
CA VAL A 149 26.15 -20.37 18.35
C VAL A 149 26.75 -19.24 17.52
N ASN A 150 26.56 -19.29 16.20
CA ASN A 150 26.93 -18.17 15.33
C ASN A 150 25.74 -17.23 15.13
N PHE A 151 25.56 -16.26 16.00
CA PHE A 151 24.48 -15.28 15.89
C PHE A 151 24.65 -14.29 14.73
N GLY A 152 25.83 -14.23 14.11
CA GLY A 152 26.10 -13.39 12.94
C GLY A 152 25.79 -14.06 11.60
N ALA A 153 25.36 -15.32 11.60
CA ALA A 153 25.02 -16.04 10.38
C ALA A 153 23.62 -15.68 9.88
N PHE A 154 23.45 -15.59 8.56
CA PHE A 154 22.15 -15.75 7.93
C PHE A 154 21.79 -17.25 7.93
N VAL A 155 20.58 -17.57 8.39
CA VAL A 155 20.04 -18.93 8.37
C VAL A 155 18.77 -18.90 7.52
N ASP A 156 18.82 -19.40 6.30
CA ASP A 156 17.69 -19.36 5.36
C ASP A 156 16.50 -20.18 5.90
N GLY A 157 15.34 -19.54 5.99
CA GLY A 157 14.09 -20.13 6.44
C GLY A 157 13.40 -20.93 5.34
N ALA A 158 12.20 -21.42 5.64
CA ALA A 158 11.36 -22.04 4.62
C ALA A 158 10.54 -20.95 3.92
N GLY A 159 10.80 -20.74 2.63
CA GLY A 159 10.08 -19.77 1.80
C GLY A 159 10.96 -18.60 1.37
N ASP A 160 10.33 -17.54 0.86
CA ASP A 160 11.02 -16.36 0.32
C ASP A 160 10.89 -15.12 1.23
N ASP A 161 10.60 -15.31 2.51
CA ASP A 161 10.33 -14.21 3.44
C ASP A 161 11.60 -13.53 3.96
N ASP A 162 12.68 -14.29 4.19
CA ASP A 162 13.95 -13.79 4.75
C ASP A 162 15.10 -13.65 3.74
N ASN A 163 14.97 -14.27 2.58
CA ASN A 163 15.86 -14.13 1.42
C ASN A 163 15.31 -13.15 0.35
N ALA A 164 14.23 -12.42 0.68
CA ALA A 164 13.65 -11.40 -0.19
C ALA A 164 14.73 -10.38 -0.64
N PRO A 165 14.83 -10.06 -1.95
CA PRO A 165 15.94 -9.25 -2.48
C PRO A 165 16.14 -7.89 -1.78
N GLY A 166 15.07 -7.28 -1.26
CA GLY A 166 15.13 -6.01 -0.54
C GLY A 166 15.96 -6.06 0.75
N PHE A 167 16.19 -7.24 1.35
CA PHE A 167 17.04 -7.39 2.53
C PHE A 167 18.54 -7.34 2.23
N ALA A 168 18.96 -7.42 0.96
CA ALA A 168 20.36 -7.24 0.56
C ALA A 168 20.95 -5.88 0.98
N GLN A 169 20.08 -4.93 1.33
CA GLN A 169 20.43 -3.60 1.80
C GLN A 169 20.88 -3.56 3.27
N LEU A 170 20.56 -4.58 4.07
CA LEU A 170 20.90 -4.63 5.50
C LEU A 170 22.40 -4.67 5.73
N GLN A 171 22.86 -3.93 6.74
CA GLN A 171 24.25 -3.98 7.19
C GLN A 171 24.33 -4.20 8.71
N PRO A 172 25.31 -5.01 9.17
CA PRO A 172 26.19 -5.87 8.37
C PRO A 172 25.45 -7.11 7.84
N GLY A 173 26.00 -7.74 6.80
CA GLY A 173 25.61 -9.11 6.41
C GLY A 173 24.69 -9.25 5.21
N SER A 174 24.14 -8.15 4.65
CA SER A 174 23.28 -8.17 3.45
C SER A 174 22.10 -9.14 3.54
N ALA A 175 21.64 -9.45 4.75
CA ALA A 175 20.53 -10.35 5.05
C ALA A 175 20.13 -10.23 6.54
N PRO A 176 18.95 -10.73 6.93
CA PRO A 176 18.54 -10.85 8.34
C PRO A 176 19.40 -11.87 9.10
N ILE A 177 20.41 -11.43 9.84
CA ILE A 177 21.26 -12.34 10.63
C ILE A 177 20.57 -12.85 11.89
N GLY A 178 21.04 -13.99 12.38
CA GLY A 178 20.59 -14.61 13.63
C GLY A 178 19.92 -15.95 13.42
N GLN A 179 19.73 -16.64 14.54
CA GLN A 179 19.20 -18.00 14.57
C GLN A 179 17.66 -17.99 14.58
N ILE A 180 17.06 -18.94 13.87
CA ILE A 180 15.61 -19.19 13.92
C ILE A 180 15.26 -19.90 15.23
N ASN A 181 16.06 -20.91 15.59
CA ASN A 181 15.93 -21.71 16.79
C ASN A 181 17.32 -21.99 17.37
N LEU A 182 17.37 -22.28 18.67
CA LEU A 182 18.58 -22.80 19.33
C LEU A 182 18.47 -24.31 19.44
N ASP A 183 19.59 -25.01 19.31
CA ASP A 183 19.66 -26.45 19.54
C ASP A 183 19.34 -26.73 21.03
N PRO A 184 18.29 -27.51 21.32
CA PRO A 184 17.85 -27.78 22.69
C PRO A 184 18.78 -28.71 23.47
N LEU A 185 19.72 -29.39 22.81
CA LEU A 185 20.69 -30.29 23.43
C LEU A 185 22.02 -29.58 23.70
N THR A 186 22.54 -28.84 22.73
CA THR A 186 23.89 -28.26 22.81
C THR A 186 23.91 -26.80 23.23
N THR A 187 22.80 -26.07 23.02
CA THR A 187 22.71 -24.62 23.25
C THR A 187 21.46 -24.26 24.07
N LYS A 188 21.08 -25.18 24.97
CA LYS A 188 19.90 -25.05 25.83
C LYS A 188 19.93 -23.77 26.66
N LEU A 189 18.83 -23.03 26.64
CA LEU A 189 18.60 -21.88 27.51
C LEU A 189 18.42 -22.30 28.97
N GLN A 190 18.88 -21.45 29.88
CA GLN A 190 18.83 -21.64 31.32
C GLN A 190 18.22 -20.39 31.99
N SER A 191 17.66 -20.57 33.19
CA SER A 191 17.24 -19.44 34.02
C SER A 191 18.39 -18.45 34.20
N GLY A 192 18.10 -17.17 34.00
CA GLY A 192 19.07 -16.08 34.04
C GLY A 192 19.76 -15.74 32.72
N ASP A 193 19.53 -16.51 31.64
CA ASP A 193 19.97 -16.13 30.30
C ASP A 193 19.17 -14.92 29.79
N ASP A 194 19.86 -13.97 29.19
CA ASP A 194 19.26 -12.84 28.47
C ASP A 194 19.30 -13.13 26.96
N VAL A 195 18.14 -13.30 26.34
CA VAL A 195 17.95 -13.58 24.91
C VAL A 195 17.61 -12.28 24.18
N GLU A 196 18.42 -11.90 23.19
CA GLU A 196 18.14 -10.78 22.29
C GLU A 196 17.37 -11.26 21.06
N TYR A 197 16.15 -10.74 20.90
CA TYR A 197 15.37 -10.87 19.69
C TYR A 197 15.55 -9.64 18.83
N THR A 198 15.76 -9.86 17.53
CA THR A 198 15.71 -8.82 16.51
C THR A 198 14.61 -9.16 15.52
N VAL A 199 13.73 -8.20 15.24
CA VAL A 199 12.73 -8.28 14.18
C VAL A 199 13.18 -7.34 13.07
N TYR A 200 13.64 -7.91 11.96
CA TYR A 200 13.93 -7.20 10.74
C TYR A 200 12.62 -6.92 10.00
N TYR A 201 12.53 -5.74 9.38
CA TYR A 201 11.39 -5.39 8.56
C TYR A 201 11.80 -4.88 7.19
N LEU A 202 10.92 -5.13 6.20
CA LEU A 202 11.04 -4.64 4.83
C LEU A 202 9.66 -4.22 4.33
N SER A 203 9.57 -2.99 3.82
CA SER A 203 8.44 -2.44 3.11
C SER A 203 8.71 -2.58 1.60
N ASP A 204 8.21 -3.65 1.01
CA ASP A 204 8.40 -3.98 -0.41
C ASP A 204 7.09 -3.93 -1.20
N GLY A 205 6.10 -3.22 -0.65
CA GLY A 205 4.85 -2.92 -1.33
C GLY A 205 5.00 -1.97 -2.51
N THR A 206 3.92 -1.87 -3.28
CA THR A 206 3.79 -0.87 -4.37
C THR A 206 3.66 0.57 -3.84
N GLY A 207 3.38 0.74 -2.54
CA GLY A 207 3.30 2.02 -1.84
C GLY A 207 3.91 1.95 -0.43
N ALA A 208 4.10 3.12 0.19
CA ALA A 208 4.59 3.21 1.57
C ALA A 208 3.63 2.50 2.55
N ALA A 209 4.19 1.84 3.57
CA ALA A 209 3.41 1.31 4.68
C ALA A 209 3.16 2.44 5.70
N ILE A 210 1.90 2.74 6.00
CA ILE A 210 1.51 3.87 6.85
C ILE A 210 1.06 3.35 8.22
N GLY A 211 1.44 4.07 9.29
CA GLY A 211 0.97 3.74 10.64
C GLY A 211 1.45 2.38 11.14
N VAL A 212 2.65 1.96 10.71
CA VAL A 212 3.23 0.67 11.10
C VAL A 212 3.47 0.66 12.60
N SER A 213 2.88 -0.32 13.28
CA SER A 213 3.12 -0.63 14.68
C SER A 213 3.38 -2.13 14.82
N LEU A 214 4.48 -2.48 15.49
CA LEU A 214 4.86 -3.87 15.75
C LEU A 214 4.61 -4.19 17.21
N CYS A 215 3.84 -5.24 17.47
CA CYS A 215 3.60 -5.72 18.82
C CYS A 215 4.18 -7.11 19.03
N ASP A 216 4.91 -7.30 20.13
CA ASP A 216 5.52 -8.57 20.50
C ASP A 216 5.19 -8.91 21.98
N PRO A 217 4.25 -9.84 22.23
CA PRO A 217 3.98 -10.34 23.57
C PRO A 217 5.16 -11.15 24.12
N ILE A 218 5.45 -10.97 25.40
CA ILE A 218 6.57 -11.67 26.05
C ILE A 218 6.15 -13.11 26.36
N PRO A 219 6.95 -14.13 25.97
CA PRO A 219 6.61 -15.52 26.24
C PRO A 219 6.53 -15.84 27.75
N LEU A 220 5.64 -16.78 28.11
CA LEU A 220 5.58 -17.33 29.46
C LEU A 220 6.95 -17.90 29.87
N GLY A 221 7.33 -17.70 31.13
CA GLY A 221 8.63 -18.13 31.65
C GLY A 221 9.79 -17.20 31.26
N THR A 222 9.49 -16.05 30.64
CA THR A 222 10.47 -14.99 30.41
C THR A 222 9.94 -13.65 30.90
N ALA A 223 10.82 -12.68 31.09
CA ALA A 223 10.49 -11.30 31.43
C ALA A 223 11.31 -10.33 30.59
N LEU A 224 10.74 -9.22 30.15
CA LEU A 224 11.50 -8.23 29.38
C LEU A 224 12.63 -7.62 30.23
N THR A 225 13.83 -7.53 29.64
CA THR A 225 14.98 -6.87 30.25
C THR A 225 14.87 -5.35 30.02
N ALA A 226 14.81 -4.58 31.10
CA ALA A 226 14.62 -3.13 31.03
C ALA A 226 15.72 -2.42 30.22
N ASN A 227 15.34 -1.33 29.53
CA ASN A 227 16.24 -0.48 28.73
C ASN A 227 16.99 -1.20 27.60
N THR A 228 16.44 -2.30 27.07
CA THR A 228 17.03 -3.05 25.95
C THR A 228 16.31 -2.86 24.63
N THR A 229 15.18 -2.15 24.61
CA THR A 229 14.36 -1.95 23.43
C THR A 229 14.96 -0.87 22.53
N GLN A 230 15.16 -1.23 21.26
CA GLN A 230 15.88 -0.38 20.30
C GLN A 230 15.25 -0.46 18.91
N VAL A 231 15.40 0.61 18.16
CA VAL A 231 14.98 0.71 16.76
C VAL A 231 16.17 1.15 15.91
N GLN A 232 16.23 0.61 14.70
CA GLN A 232 17.10 1.10 13.63
C GLN A 232 16.25 1.26 12.38
N ARG A 233 16.34 2.44 11.77
CA ARG A 233 15.73 2.72 10.46
C ARG A 233 16.83 2.69 9.41
N SER A 234 16.63 1.89 8.37
CA SER A 234 17.67 1.57 7.38
C SER A 234 18.95 1.09 8.08
N ASN A 235 20.12 1.52 7.58
CA ASN A 235 21.41 1.35 8.24
C ASN A 235 21.81 2.57 9.09
N GLY A 236 20.83 3.32 9.61
CA GLY A 236 21.07 4.46 10.48
C GLY A 236 21.62 4.07 11.86
N ALA A 237 21.84 5.06 12.73
CA ALA A 237 22.24 4.80 14.11
C ALA A 237 21.12 4.06 14.86
N ILE A 238 21.51 3.09 15.69
CA ILE A 238 20.59 2.42 16.61
C ILE A 238 20.19 3.42 17.71
N ALA A 239 18.89 3.55 17.94
CA ALA A 239 18.33 4.41 18.99
C ALA A 239 17.47 3.60 19.95
N THR A 240 17.32 4.08 21.19
CA THR A 240 16.29 3.58 22.10
C THR A 240 14.92 3.80 21.47
N GLY A 241 14.07 2.79 21.51
CA GLY A 241 12.73 2.85 20.93
C GLY A 241 11.84 1.75 21.48
N GLY A 242 10.55 1.84 21.18
CA GLY A 242 9.54 0.92 21.69
C GLY A 242 9.06 1.29 23.10
N THR A 243 7.84 0.89 23.41
CA THR A 243 7.18 1.07 24.70
C THR A 243 6.93 -0.30 25.33
N VAL A 244 7.30 -0.42 26.60
CA VAL A 244 7.15 -1.64 27.38
C VAL A 244 5.89 -1.55 28.21
N PHE A 245 5.07 -2.59 28.13
CA PHE A 245 3.90 -2.78 28.97
C PHE A 245 4.17 -3.92 29.93
N ALA A 246 4.08 -3.63 31.23
CA ALA A 246 4.19 -4.65 32.27
C ALA A 246 3.08 -5.70 32.15
N PRO A 247 3.23 -6.90 32.72
CA PRO A 247 2.17 -7.89 32.78
C PRO A 247 0.85 -7.30 33.28
N LEU A 248 -0.24 -7.63 32.58
CA LEU A 248 -1.62 -7.17 32.83
C LEU A 248 -1.85 -5.66 32.68
N ALA A 249 -0.84 -4.88 32.25
CA ALA A 249 -1.03 -3.46 31.95
C ALA A 249 -1.96 -3.31 30.74
N PRO A 250 -2.92 -2.37 30.76
CA PRO A 250 -3.77 -2.09 29.61
C PRO A 250 -2.94 -1.69 28.39
N LEU A 251 -3.23 -2.30 27.24
CA LEU A 251 -2.60 -1.95 25.97
C LEU A 251 -3.34 -0.76 25.31
N PRO A 252 -2.66 0.04 24.46
CA PRO A 252 -3.28 1.16 23.76
C PRO A 252 -4.46 0.71 22.90
N ALA A 253 -5.53 1.51 22.81
CA ALA A 253 -6.67 1.19 21.95
C ALA A 253 -6.23 1.08 20.47
N GLY A 254 -6.73 0.07 19.77
CA GLY A 254 -6.42 -0.14 18.34
C GLY A 254 -5.03 -0.75 18.06
N ASN A 255 -4.34 -1.28 19.07
CA ASN A 255 -3.09 -2.02 18.87
C ASN A 255 -3.31 -3.33 18.08
N THR A 256 -2.22 -3.89 17.54
CA THR A 256 -2.20 -5.13 16.76
C THR A 256 -1.73 -6.35 17.55
N CYS A 257 -1.69 -6.27 18.89
CA CYS A 257 -1.20 -7.34 19.74
C CYS A 257 -2.14 -8.56 19.71
N PRO A 258 -1.62 -9.78 19.51
CA PRO A 258 -2.46 -10.98 19.48
C PRO A 258 -2.99 -11.37 20.87
N ASP A 259 -2.26 -11.04 21.95
CA ASP A 259 -2.74 -11.20 23.33
C ASP A 259 -3.23 -9.86 23.90
N ALA A 260 -4.53 -9.60 23.74
CA ALA A 260 -5.15 -8.39 24.29
C ALA A 260 -5.14 -8.35 25.83
N ASN A 261 -4.97 -9.51 26.49
CA ASN A 261 -4.95 -9.59 27.96
C ASN A 261 -3.55 -9.29 28.54
N ASN A 262 -2.52 -9.19 27.68
CA ASN A 262 -1.16 -8.84 28.04
C ASN A 262 -0.62 -9.65 29.25
N GLN A 263 -0.80 -10.97 29.25
CA GLN A 263 -0.63 -11.77 30.47
C GLN A 263 0.79 -11.73 31.04
N ASN A 264 1.79 -11.63 30.17
CA ASN A 264 3.22 -11.73 30.52
C ASN A 264 4.01 -10.45 30.20
N GLY A 265 3.32 -9.37 29.82
CA GLY A 265 3.94 -8.15 29.33
C GLY A 265 4.11 -8.18 27.81
N THR A 266 4.35 -6.99 27.25
CA THR A 266 4.39 -6.77 25.81
C THR A 266 5.35 -5.63 25.50
N VAL A 267 6.00 -5.68 24.33
CA VAL A 267 6.67 -4.51 23.75
C VAL A 267 5.98 -4.09 22.47
N ILE A 268 5.75 -2.78 22.31
CA ILE A 268 5.16 -2.17 21.11
C ILE A 268 6.15 -1.19 20.50
N PHE A 269 6.40 -1.28 19.20
CA PHE A 269 7.22 -0.35 18.44
C PHE A 269 6.36 0.38 17.41
N ASP A 270 6.10 1.66 17.67
CA ASP A 270 5.45 2.55 16.70
C ASP A 270 6.48 3.09 15.72
N LEU A 271 6.45 2.57 14.49
CA LEU A 271 7.40 2.88 13.45
C LEU A 271 6.94 4.02 12.55
N GLY A 272 5.63 4.25 12.48
CA GLY A 272 5.02 5.31 11.67
C GLY A 272 4.97 4.94 10.19
N THR A 273 5.23 5.90 9.31
CA THR A 273 5.30 5.65 7.86
C THR A 273 6.67 5.09 7.49
N ILE A 274 6.68 3.96 6.79
CA ILE A 274 7.87 3.35 6.19
C ILE A 274 7.76 3.46 4.67
N PRO A 275 8.67 4.20 4.00
CA PRO A 275 8.71 4.28 2.55
C PRO A 275 8.83 2.90 1.89
N ASN A 276 8.49 2.79 0.61
CA ASN A 276 8.74 1.59 -0.19
C ASN A 276 9.94 1.74 -1.15
N THR A 277 10.76 2.79 -0.95
CA THR A 277 11.94 3.07 -1.77
C THR A 277 13.21 2.52 -1.15
N ALA A 278 14.05 1.88 -1.98
CA ALA A 278 15.36 1.36 -1.59
C ALA A 278 16.18 2.42 -0.83
N GLY A 279 16.87 1.99 0.22
CA GLY A 279 17.63 2.82 1.15
C GLY A 279 16.83 3.31 2.35
N SER A 280 15.49 3.32 2.27
CA SER A 280 14.61 3.83 3.35
C SER A 280 13.46 2.89 3.73
N ASN A 281 13.35 1.75 3.05
CA ASN A 281 12.24 0.84 3.18
C ASN A 281 12.49 -0.38 4.09
N PHE A 282 13.52 -0.35 4.92
CA PHE A 282 13.89 -1.49 5.77
C PHE A 282 14.47 -1.04 7.11
N GLY A 283 14.67 -1.96 8.03
CA GLY A 283 15.36 -1.72 9.28
C GLY A 283 15.13 -2.86 10.27
N LEU A 284 15.29 -2.57 11.56
CA LEU A 284 15.02 -3.54 12.62
C LEU A 284 14.50 -2.89 13.90
N VAL A 285 13.82 -3.71 14.71
CA VAL A 285 13.62 -3.47 16.13
C VAL A 285 14.26 -4.60 16.90
N ARG A 286 14.74 -4.33 18.12
CA ARG A 286 15.27 -5.38 18.98
C ARG A 286 14.98 -5.13 20.45
N PHE A 287 14.95 -6.21 21.21
CA PHE A 287 14.73 -6.18 22.64
C PHE A 287 15.29 -7.46 23.27
N ARG A 288 15.50 -7.45 24.59
CA ARG A 288 15.95 -8.63 25.33
C ARG A 288 14.88 -9.11 26.30
N VAL A 289 14.81 -10.43 26.45
CA VAL A 289 14.05 -11.07 27.52
C VAL A 289 14.98 -11.93 28.35
N ARG A 290 14.76 -11.95 29.65
CA ARG A 290 15.43 -12.84 30.59
C ARG A 290 14.59 -14.08 30.84
N VAL A 291 15.22 -15.24 30.82
CA VAL A 291 14.58 -16.52 31.17
C VAL A 291 14.46 -16.61 32.70
N ASN A 292 13.26 -16.94 33.19
CA ASN A 292 12.95 -17.07 34.63
C ASN A 292 13.44 -18.40 35.20
#